data_AF-A0A964IGY0-F1
#
_entry.id   AF-A0A964IGY0-F1
#
_cell.length_a   1.000
_cell.length_b   1.000
_cell.length_c   1.000
_cell.angle_alpha   90.00
_cell.angle_beta   90.00
_cell.angle_gamma   90.00
#
_symmetry.space_group_name_H-M   'P 1'
#
loop_
_entity.id
_entity.type
_entity.pdbx_description
1 polymer ?
#
loop_
_entity_poly.entity_id
_entity_poly.type
_entity_poly.pdbx_seq_one_letter_code
_entity_poly.pdbx_strand_id
1 'polypeptide(L)'
;MKRHVDFLSTLYLTWGGIFTLVALAGFALAAGAAAIASSDGPVRFSSEMAASLTAVTISIISAIALVWGALHLFVGRTLRRHRPSARLMALGLAVGNLVLLPFGTALGGYACWVLLNEEGRHLFEG
;
A
#
# COMPACT_ATOMS: atom_id res chain seq x y z
N MET A 1 16.00 -19.41 7.24
CA MET A 1 14.71 -18.73 6.96
C MET A 1 14.37 -17.48 7.76
N LYS A 2 14.67 -17.34 9.07
CA LYS A 2 14.37 -16.11 9.84
C LYS A 2 14.78 -14.80 9.11
N ARG A 3 16.00 -14.76 8.58
CA ARG A 3 16.52 -13.60 7.82
C ARG A 3 15.72 -13.27 6.56
N HIS A 4 15.16 -14.27 5.88
CA HIS A 4 14.31 -14.07 4.70
C HIS A 4 12.92 -13.55 5.07
N VAL A 5 12.36 -14.02 6.19
CA VAL A 5 11.09 -13.51 6.74
C VAL A 5 11.24 -12.06 7.21
N ASP A 6 12.36 -11.72 7.87
CA ASP A 6 12.66 -10.35 8.29
C ASP A 6 12.86 -9.42 7.09
N PHE A 7 13.56 -9.90 6.06
CA PHE A 7 13.71 -9.16 4.80
C PHE A 7 12.35 -8.95 4.10
N LEU A 8 11.51 -9.99 4.02
CA LEU A 8 10.17 -9.91 3.46
C LEU A 8 9.28 -8.93 4.23
N SER A 9 9.31 -8.97 5.57
CA SER A 9 8.61 -8.00 6.42
C SER A 9 9.04 -6.57 6.12
N THR A 10 10.36 -6.35 5.99
CA THR A 10 10.92 -5.04 5.63
C THR A 10 10.43 -4.60 4.25
N LEU A 11 10.38 -5.51 3.28
CA LEU A 11 9.92 -5.20 1.93
C LEU A 11 8.42 -4.82 1.92
N TYR A 12 7.57 -5.53 2.66
CA TYR A 12 6.16 -5.14 2.84
C TYR A 12 6.01 -3.78 3.54
N LEU A 13 6.83 -3.49 4.55
CA LEU A 13 6.82 -2.21 5.25
C LEU A 13 7.26 -1.06 4.35
N THR A 14 8.33 -1.24 3.58
CA THR A 14 8.82 -0.24 2.62
C THR A 14 7.80 0.00 1.52
N TRP A 15 7.23 -1.06 0.94
CA TRP A 15 6.21 -0.94 -0.10
C TRP A 15 4.94 -0.24 0.41
N GLY A 16 4.45 -0.64 1.59
CA GLY A 16 3.32 0.01 2.24
C GLY A 16 3.61 1.48 2.56
N GLY A 17 4.81 1.79 3.03
CA GLY A 17 5.27 3.16 3.30
C GLY A 17 5.27 4.05 2.06
N ILE A 18 5.73 3.54 0.90
CA ILE A 18 5.68 4.27 -0.37
C ILE A 18 4.22 4.59 -0.75
N PHE A 19 3.33 3.60 -0.69
CA PHE A 19 1.90 3.82 -0.98
C PHE A 19 1.24 4.81 -0.01
N THR A 20 1.59 4.77 1.28
CA THR A 20 1.12 5.74 2.26
C THR A 20 1.62 7.15 1.95
N LEU A 21 2.89 7.32 1.55
CA LEU A 21 3.43 8.61 1.15
C LEU A 21 2.73 9.16 -0.10
N VAL A 22 2.51 8.31 -1.12
CA VAL A 22 1.77 8.67 -2.33
C VAL A 22 0.35 9.10 -1.99
N ALA A 23 -0.33 8.38 -1.11
CA ALA A 23 -1.67 8.74 -0.65
C ALA A 23 -1.69 10.08 0.09
N LEU A 24 -0.73 10.33 1.00
CA LEU A 24 -0.62 11.60 1.71
C LEU A 24 -0.37 12.77 0.75
N ALA A 25 0.53 12.59 -0.23
CA ALA A 25 0.78 13.59 -1.26
C ALA A 25 -0.48 13.83 -2.12
N GLY A 26 -1.19 12.76 -2.48
CA GLY A 26 -2.45 12.85 -3.22
C GLY A 26 -3.55 13.58 -2.45
N PHE A 27 -3.69 13.35 -1.14
CA PHE A 27 -4.60 14.12 -0.28
C PHE A 27 -4.20 15.59 -0.20
N ALA A 28 -2.90 15.89 -0.09
CA ALA A 28 -2.42 17.27 -0.12
C ALA A 28 -2.73 17.96 -1.46
N LEU A 29 -2.59 17.25 -2.58
CA LEU A 29 -2.96 17.75 -3.91
C LEU A 29 -4.47 17.98 -4.04
N ALA A 30 -5.30 17.05 -3.54
CA ALA A 30 -6.75 17.20 -3.55
C ALA A 30 -7.19 18.40 -2.69
N ALA A 31 -6.59 18.58 -1.52
CA ALA A 31 -6.83 19.74 -0.67
C ALA A 31 -6.42 21.05 -1.35
N GLY A 32 -5.27 21.06 -2.03
CA GLY A 32 -4.83 22.19 -2.85
C GLY A 32 -5.80 22.52 -3.98
N ALA A 33 -6.27 21.52 -4.72
CA ALA A 33 -7.26 21.70 -5.78
C ALA A 33 -8.58 22.27 -5.24
N ALA A 34 -9.05 21.76 -4.10
CA ALA A 34 -10.25 22.27 -3.43
C ALA A 34 -10.09 23.73 -2.95
N ALA A 35 -8.93 24.08 -2.40
CA ALA A 35 -8.63 25.43 -1.93
C ALA A 35 -8.57 26.45 -3.08
N ILE A 36 -8.02 26.05 -4.24
CA ILE A 36 -8.01 26.90 -5.44
C ILE A 36 -9.45 27.10 -5.96
N ALA A 37 -10.26 26.02 -5.97
CA ALA A 37 -11.64 26.06 -6.43
C ALA A 37 -12.52 27.04 -5.62
N SER A 38 -12.29 27.15 -4.32
CA SER A 38 -13.03 28.05 -3.42
C SER A 38 -12.45 29.46 -3.30
N SER A 39 -11.32 29.75 -3.97
CA SER A 39 -10.67 31.06 -3.90
C SER A 39 -11.22 32.06 -4.92
N ASP A 40 -11.40 33.32 -4.50
CA ASP A 40 -11.74 34.45 -5.39
C ASP A 40 -10.52 35.10 -6.07
N GLY A 41 -9.37 34.41 -6.06
CA GLY A 41 -8.11 34.92 -6.58
C GLY A 41 -7.96 34.86 -8.12
N PRO A 42 -6.85 35.40 -8.66
CA PRO A 42 -6.57 35.42 -10.10
C PRO A 42 -6.31 34.02 -10.70
N VAL A 43 -5.99 33.03 -9.87
CA VAL A 43 -5.84 31.62 -10.27
C VAL A 43 -7.18 30.91 -10.04
N ARG A 44 -8.15 31.16 -10.93
CA ARG A 44 -9.43 30.45 -10.94
C ARG A 44 -9.41 29.38 -12.03
N PHE A 45 -10.01 28.24 -11.75
CA PHE A 45 -10.37 27.31 -12.82
C PHE A 45 -11.46 27.93 -13.69
N SER A 46 -11.38 27.70 -15.00
CA SER A 46 -12.42 28.16 -15.95
C SER A 46 -13.80 27.54 -15.67
N SER A 47 -13.84 26.43 -14.93
CA SER A 47 -15.04 25.77 -14.45
C SER A 47 -14.85 25.23 -13.03
N GLU A 48 -15.69 25.67 -12.09
CA GLU A 48 -15.76 25.17 -10.72
C GLU A 48 -16.06 23.65 -10.67
N MET A 49 -16.84 23.16 -11.65
CA MET A 49 -17.13 21.74 -11.81
C MET A 49 -15.89 20.92 -12.17
N ALA A 50 -14.97 21.46 -12.98
CA ALA A 50 -13.73 20.77 -13.32
C ALA A 50 -12.79 20.66 -12.12
N ALA A 51 -12.70 21.71 -11.30
CA ALA A 51 -11.86 21.74 -10.11
C ALA A 51 -12.34 20.77 -9.02
N SER A 52 -13.64 20.79 -8.72
CA SER A 52 -14.28 19.90 -7.76
C SER A 52 -14.19 18.43 -8.20
N LEU A 53 -14.43 18.14 -9.48
CA LEU A 53 -14.28 16.79 -10.03
C LEU A 53 -12.84 16.28 -9.86
N THR A 54 -11.84 17.11 -10.18
CA THR A 54 -10.43 16.77 -10.02
C THR A 54 -10.08 16.48 -8.56
N ALA A 55 -10.52 17.33 -7.63
CA ALA A 55 -10.28 17.14 -6.20
C ALA A 55 -10.91 15.83 -5.67
N VAL A 56 -12.14 15.52 -6.09
CA VAL A 56 -12.84 14.28 -5.70
C VAL A 56 -12.14 13.06 -6.28
N THR A 57 -11.80 13.06 -7.58
CA THR A 57 -11.12 11.93 -8.22
C THR A 57 -9.76 11.66 -7.58
N ILE A 58 -8.95 12.69 -7.34
CA ILE A 58 -7.65 12.55 -6.67
C ILE A 58 -7.85 12.04 -5.23
N SER A 59 -8.85 12.53 -4.51
CA SER A 59 -9.16 12.07 -3.15
C SER A 59 -9.51 10.58 -3.11
N ILE A 60 -10.35 10.11 -4.04
CA ILE A 60 -10.76 8.70 -4.12
C ILE A 60 -9.54 7.81 -4.41
N ILE A 61 -8.72 8.18 -5.39
CA ILE A 61 -7.51 7.42 -5.75
C ILE A 61 -6.54 7.39 -4.56
N SER A 62 -6.37 8.53 -3.87
CA SER A 62 -5.51 8.64 -2.68
C SER A 62 -6.03 7.78 -1.53
N ALA A 63 -7.34 7.72 -1.31
CA ALA A 63 -7.95 6.85 -0.31
C ALA A 63 -7.71 5.36 -0.61
N ILE A 64 -7.87 4.95 -1.87
CA ILE A 64 -7.58 3.56 -2.30
C ILE A 64 -6.10 3.24 -2.07
N ALA A 65 -5.19 4.15 -2.46
CA ALA A 65 -3.76 3.98 -2.22
C ALA A 65 -3.43 3.92 -0.72
N LEU A 66 -4.11 4.69 0.13
CA LEU A 66 -3.91 4.68 1.57
C LEU A 66 -4.32 3.33 2.18
N VAL A 67 -5.50 2.81 1.82
CA VAL A 67 -5.98 1.51 2.27
C VAL A 67 -5.02 0.41 1.84
N TRP A 68 -4.53 0.47 0.60
CA TRP A 68 -3.55 -0.49 0.08
C TRP A 68 -2.22 -0.45 0.84
N GLY A 69 -1.70 0.76 1.09
CA GLY A 69 -0.49 0.96 1.89
C GLY A 69 -0.66 0.48 3.34
N ALA A 70 -1.80 0.76 3.95
CA ALA A 70 -2.14 0.32 5.31
C ALA A 70 -2.19 -1.20 5.43
N LEU A 71 -2.78 -1.90 4.45
CA LEU A 71 -2.78 -3.37 4.38
C LEU A 71 -1.36 -3.94 4.33
N HIS A 72 -0.48 -3.36 3.50
CA HIS A 72 0.92 -3.76 3.40
C HIS A 72 1.69 -3.54 4.70
N LEU A 73 1.49 -2.39 5.35
CA LEU A 73 2.07 -2.08 6.65
C LEU A 73 1.58 -3.03 7.75
N PHE A 74 0.29 -3.36 7.75
CA PHE A 74 -0.31 -4.27 8.71
C PHE A 74 0.22 -5.70 8.56
N VAL A 75 0.24 -6.23 7.33
CA VAL A 75 0.80 -7.55 7.03
C VAL A 75 2.29 -7.60 7.36
N GLY A 76 3.07 -6.59 6.98
CA GLY A 76 4.50 -6.52 7.29
C GLY A 76 4.78 -6.55 8.81
N ARG A 77 4.00 -5.81 9.61
CA ARG A 77 4.10 -5.84 11.09
C ARG A 77 3.67 -7.19 11.68
N THR A 78 2.63 -7.81 11.13
CA THR A 78 2.11 -9.09 11.63
C THR A 78 3.07 -10.23 11.30
N LEU A 79 3.77 -10.17 10.16
CA LEU A 79 4.83 -11.11 9.78
C LEU A 79 5.98 -11.11 10.79
N ARG A 80 6.39 -9.94 11.29
CA ARG A 80 7.42 -9.80 12.35
C ARG A 80 7.04 -10.51 13.65
N ARG A 81 5.74 -10.68 13.92
CA ARG A 81 5.24 -11.38 15.12
C ARG A 81 5.18 -12.90 14.96
N HIS A 82 5.64 -13.45 13.83
CA HIS A 82 5.73 -14.89 13.59
C HIS A 82 4.42 -15.67 13.88
N ARG A 83 3.25 -15.05 13.64
CA ARG A 83 1.96 -15.70 13.90
C ARG A 83 1.47 -16.54 12.70
N PRO A 84 0.83 -17.70 12.93
CA PRO A 84 0.31 -18.55 11.86
C PRO A 84 -0.75 -17.83 10.99
N SER A 85 -1.56 -16.96 11.59
CA SER A 85 -2.53 -16.12 10.88
C SER A 85 -1.88 -15.12 9.91
N ALA A 86 -0.64 -14.70 10.19
CA ALA A 86 0.11 -13.77 9.35
C ALA A 86 0.44 -14.38 7.98
N ARG A 87 0.61 -15.70 7.92
CA ARG A 87 0.92 -16.43 6.69
C ARG A 87 -0.22 -16.33 5.68
N LEU A 88 -1.45 -16.60 6.12
CA LEU A 88 -2.63 -16.53 5.26
C LEU A 88 -2.88 -15.10 4.76
N MET A 89 -2.73 -14.10 5.64
CA MET A 89 -2.89 -12.70 5.26
C MET A 89 -1.82 -12.25 4.25
N ALA A 90 -0.57 -12.67 4.44
CA ALA A 90 0.51 -12.36 3.51
C ALA A 90 0.37 -13.06 2.16
N LEU A 91 -0.09 -14.31 2.14
CA LEU A 91 -0.41 -15.02 0.89
C LEU A 91 -1.55 -14.35 0.13
N GLY A 92 -2.63 -13.98 0.81
CA GLY A 92 -3.73 -13.24 0.17
C GLY A 92 -3.26 -11.90 -0.42
N LEU A 93 -2.44 -11.17 0.34
CA LEU A 93 -1.90 -9.90 -0.12
C LEU A 93 -0.87 -10.09 -1.26
N ALA A 94 -0.08 -11.17 -1.24
CA ALA A 94 0.85 -11.53 -2.31
C ALA A 94 0.13 -11.81 -3.64
N VAL A 95 -1.02 -12.49 -3.60
CA VAL A 95 -1.87 -12.70 -4.78
C VAL A 95 -2.40 -11.38 -5.34
N GLY A 96 -2.86 -10.47 -4.47
CA GLY A 96 -3.24 -9.13 -4.91
C GLY A 96 -2.07 -8.36 -5.54
N ASN A 97 -0.88 -8.47 -4.95
CA ASN A 97 0.31 -7.78 -5.45
C ASN A 97 0.86 -8.40 -6.75
N LEU A 98 0.59 -9.68 -7.04
CA LEU A 98 1.00 -10.35 -8.27
C LEU A 98 0.45 -9.66 -9.54
N VAL A 99 -0.69 -8.98 -9.43
CA VAL A 99 -1.32 -8.21 -10.51
C VAL A 99 -0.61 -6.87 -10.76
N LEU A 100 0.09 -6.33 -9.76
CA LEU A 100 0.86 -5.09 -9.84
C LEU A 100 2.27 -5.34 -10.38
N LEU A 101 2.40 -5.45 -11.71
CA LEU A 101 3.70 -5.56 -12.37
C LEU A 101 4.47 -4.22 -12.35
N PRO A 102 5.82 -4.21 -12.26
CA PRO A 102 6.73 -5.35 -12.04
C PRO A 102 7.04 -5.62 -10.55
N PHE A 103 6.93 -4.60 -9.69
CA PHE A 103 7.38 -4.66 -8.31
C PHE A 103 6.46 -5.47 -7.39
N GLY A 104 5.15 -5.40 -7.59
CA GLY A 104 4.18 -6.18 -6.84
C GLY A 104 4.30 -7.68 -7.13
N THR A 105 4.56 -8.04 -8.39
CA THR A 105 4.82 -9.42 -8.81
C THR A 105 6.10 -9.98 -8.20
N ALA A 106 7.18 -9.21 -8.16
CA ALA A 106 8.40 -9.63 -7.47
C ALA A 106 8.18 -9.80 -5.96
N LEU A 107 7.46 -8.87 -5.32
CA LEU A 107 7.10 -8.97 -3.91
C LEU A 107 6.23 -10.19 -3.63
N GLY A 108 5.19 -10.41 -4.44
CA GLY A 108 4.26 -11.52 -4.30
C GLY A 108 4.92 -12.88 -4.56
N GLY A 109 5.75 -12.98 -5.59
CA GLY A 109 6.53 -14.19 -5.89
C GLY A 109 7.51 -14.54 -4.77
N TYR A 110 8.25 -13.55 -4.26
CA TYR A 110 9.16 -13.76 -3.13
C TYR A 110 8.41 -14.09 -1.83
N ALA A 111 7.26 -13.47 -1.59
CA ALA A 111 6.38 -13.81 -0.46
C ALA A 111 5.91 -15.26 -0.52
N CYS A 112 5.40 -15.70 -1.68
CA CYS A 112 4.99 -17.08 -1.90
C CYS A 112 6.15 -18.06 -1.68
N TRP A 113 7.34 -17.77 -2.23
CA TRP A 113 8.52 -18.62 -2.05
C TRP A 113 8.93 -18.74 -0.58
N VAL A 114 9.02 -17.63 0.16
CA VAL A 114 9.43 -17.63 1.58
C VAL A 114 8.38 -18.29 2.48
N LEU A 115 7.08 -18.06 2.23
CA LEU A 115 6.00 -18.53 3.11
C LEU A 115 5.54 -19.96 2.82
N LEU A 116 5.80 -20.49 1.62
CA LEU A 116 5.50 -21.87 1.25
C LEU A 116 6.67 -22.83 1.54
N ASN A 117 7.86 -22.32 1.89
CA ASN A 117 9.01 -23.17 2.19
C ASN A 117 8.84 -23.89 3.55
N GLU A 118 9.21 -25.17 3.62
CA GLU A 118 8.99 -26.04 4.81
C GLU A 118 9.69 -25.55 6.07
N GLU A 119 10.88 -24.96 5.94
CA GLU A 119 11.60 -24.31 7.06
C GLU A 119 10.87 -23.07 7.60
N GLY A 120 10.04 -22.41 6.78
CA GLY A 120 9.14 -21.33 7.22
C GLY A 120 7.98 -21.87 8.05
N ARG A 121 7.41 -23.03 7.67
CA ARG A 121 6.30 -23.68 8.39
C ARG A 121 6.64 -23.97 9.85
N HIS A 122 7.82 -24.54 10.10
CA HIS A 122 8.28 -24.83 11.47
C HIS A 122 8.47 -23.57 12.35
N LEU A 123 8.65 -22.39 11.75
CA LEU A 123 8.79 -21.11 12.46
C LEU A 123 7.47 -20.49 12.91
N PHE A 124 6.34 -20.92 12.34
CA PHE A 124 4.99 -20.46 12.69
C PHE A 124 4.17 -21.52 13.46
N GLU A 125 4.70 -22.74 13.59
CA GLU A 125 4.10 -23.88 14.32
C GLU A 125 4.67 -24.05 15.75
N GLY A 126 5.66 -23.24 16.15
CA GLY A 126 6.31 -23.25 17.46
C GLY A 126 5.63 -22.37 18.51
#